data_AF-A0A7L5YSG5-F1
#
_entry.id   AF-A0A7L5YSG5-F1
#
_cell.length_a   1.000
_cell.length_b   1.000
_cell.length_c   1.000
_cell.angle_alpha   90.00
_cell.angle_beta   90.00
_cell.angle_gamma   90.00
#
_symmetry.space_group_name_H-M   'P 1'
#
loop_
_entity.id
_entity.type
_entity.pdbx_description
1 polymer ?
#
loop_
_entity_poly.entity_id
_entity_poly.type
_entity_poly.pdbx_seq_one_letter_code
_entity_poly.pdbx_strand_id
1 'polypeptide(L)'
;MTDREFLQERLRTLHSLTGGARLSGGNPGLQGALQANWLAEERLLARILAEPGEVRVTLTRWQERTQAFVHHNPDRPSWTDGQGSTWLAAQVLALLADLHARLEALDQPVEFADDEGDNDE
;
A
#
# COMPACT_ATOMS: atom_id res chain seq x y z
N MET A 1 -13.11 -11.29 -4.36
CA MET A 1 -12.46 -10.04 -4.85
C MET A 1 -11.07 -10.42 -5.29
N THR A 2 -10.61 -10.00 -6.48
CA THR A 2 -9.22 -10.25 -6.91
C THR A 2 -8.27 -9.19 -6.34
N ASP A 3 -6.97 -9.50 -6.24
CA ASP A 3 -5.96 -8.55 -5.79
C ASP A 3 -6.02 -7.24 -6.60
N ARG A 4 -6.15 -7.34 -7.93
CA ARG A 4 -6.19 -6.16 -8.81
C ARG A 4 -7.41 -5.29 -8.53
N GLU A 5 -8.59 -5.88 -8.31
CA GLU A 5 -9.79 -5.13 -7.94
C GLU A 5 -9.61 -4.43 -6.58
N PHE A 6 -8.99 -5.10 -5.61
CA PHE A 6 -8.68 -4.49 -4.31
C PHE A 6 -7.77 -3.26 -4.45
N LEU A 7 -6.68 -3.37 -5.22
CA LEU A 7 -5.78 -2.23 -5.45
C LEU A 7 -6.49 -1.08 -6.19
N GLN A 8 -7.37 -1.39 -7.15
CA GLN A 8 -8.14 -0.37 -7.88
C GLN A 8 -9.14 0.36 -6.97
N GLU A 9 -9.82 -0.36 -6.09
CA GLU A 9 -10.73 0.24 -5.10
C GLU A 9 -9.97 1.11 -4.10
N ARG A 10 -8.82 0.62 -3.62
CA ARG A 10 -7.94 1.38 -2.74
C ARG A 10 -7.43 2.65 -3.41
N LEU A 11 -7.01 2.57 -4.69
CA LEU A 11 -6.58 3.73 -5.46
C LEU A 11 -7.70 4.77 -5.59
N ARG A 12 -8.93 4.35 -5.89
CA ARG A 12 -10.10 5.24 -5.98
C ARG A 12 -10.39 5.94 -4.64
N THR A 13 -10.26 5.19 -3.54
CA THR A 13 -10.44 5.71 -2.18
C THR A 13 -9.38 6.77 -1.86
N LEU A 14 -8.10 6.47 -2.11
CA LEU A 14 -7.02 7.42 -1.91
C LEU A 14 -7.18 8.67 -2.76
N HIS A 15 -7.57 8.52 -4.04
CA HIS A 15 -7.81 9.67 -4.91
C HIS A 15 -8.90 10.60 -4.39
N SER A 16 -9.93 10.05 -3.74
CA SER A 16 -10.99 10.83 -3.11
C SER A 16 -10.49 11.56 -1.84
N LEU A 17 -9.63 10.89 -1.07
CA LEU A 17 -9.02 11.45 0.15
C LEU A 17 -7.99 12.54 -0.17
N THR A 18 -7.17 12.36 -1.19
CA THR A 18 -6.12 13.31 -1.61
C THR A 18 -6.70 14.48 -2.42
N GLY A 19 -7.79 14.26 -3.16
CA GLY A 19 -8.40 15.25 -4.07
C GLY A 19 -9.36 16.25 -3.44
N GLY A 20 -9.85 16.05 -2.21
CA GLY A 20 -10.87 16.95 -1.64
C GLY A 20 -11.04 16.94 -0.12
N ALA A 21 -10.53 15.93 0.59
CA ALA A 21 -10.69 15.84 2.03
C ALA A 21 -9.59 16.63 2.77
N ARG A 22 -9.84 17.90 3.08
CA ARG A 22 -9.06 18.59 4.10
C ARG A 22 -9.45 18.03 5.47
N LEU A 23 -8.55 17.26 6.08
CA LEU A 23 -8.68 16.84 7.47
C LEU A 23 -8.77 18.10 8.34
N SER A 24 -9.97 18.43 8.80
CA SER A 24 -10.20 19.60 9.65
C SER A 24 -10.21 19.12 11.10
N GLY A 25 -9.18 19.48 11.90
CA GLY A 25 -9.19 19.25 13.35
C GLY A 25 -8.04 18.43 13.96
N GLY A 26 -6.83 18.39 13.37
CA GLY A 26 -5.68 17.67 13.93
C GLY A 26 -4.37 18.46 13.90
N ASN A 27 -3.32 17.92 14.52
CA ASN A 27 -1.98 18.52 14.49
C ASN A 27 -1.50 18.66 13.03
N PRO A 28 -1.19 19.87 12.53
CA PRO A 28 -0.86 20.08 11.11
C PRO A 28 0.34 19.26 10.64
N GLY A 29 1.30 18.97 11.52
CA GLY A 29 2.43 18.09 11.20
C GLY A 29 2.02 16.64 10.92
N LEU A 30 1.08 16.09 11.70
CA LEU A 30 0.55 14.74 11.48
C LEU A 30 -0.32 14.69 10.23
N GLN A 31 -1.11 15.73 9.98
CA GLN A 31 -1.93 15.84 8.77
C GLN A 31 -1.06 15.88 7.51
N GLY A 32 0.02 16.67 7.52
CA GLY A 32 0.98 16.72 6.42
C GLY A 32 1.67 15.38 6.18
N ALA A 33 2.09 14.69 7.25
CA ALA A 33 2.70 13.36 7.14
C ALA A 33 1.74 12.30 6.59
N LEU A 34 0.49 12.29 7.05
CA LEU A 34 -0.56 11.40 6.56
C LEU A 34 -0.87 11.66 5.09
N GLN A 35 -1.03 12.91 4.71
CA GLN A 35 -1.30 13.28 3.32
C GLN A 35 -0.14 12.91 2.40
N ALA A 36 1.11 13.14 2.83
CA ALA A 36 2.29 12.71 2.11
C ALA A 36 2.34 11.18 1.95
N ASN A 37 1.92 10.44 2.98
CA ASN A 37 1.84 8.98 2.91
C ASN A 37 0.76 8.51 1.93
N TRP A 38 -0.43 9.11 1.95
CA TRP A 38 -1.50 8.79 1.01
C TRP A 38 -1.12 9.08 -0.44
N LEU A 39 -0.44 10.20 -0.69
CA LEU A 39 0.07 10.53 -2.02
C LEU A 39 1.13 9.55 -2.50
N ALA A 40 2.02 9.09 -1.60
CA ALA A 40 3.01 8.07 -1.93
C ALA A 40 2.36 6.72 -2.23
N GLU A 41 1.36 6.32 -1.43
CA GLU A 41 0.57 5.10 -1.64
C GLU A 41 -0.20 5.16 -2.96
N GLU A 42 -0.89 6.26 -3.25
CA GLU A 42 -1.63 6.48 -4.50
C GLU A 42 -0.71 6.32 -5.72
N ARG A 43 0.46 6.98 -5.70
CA ARG A 43 1.45 6.90 -6.78
C ARG A 43 1.98 5.48 -6.94
N LEU A 44 2.28 4.79 -5.84
CA LEU A 44 2.77 3.42 -5.87
C LEU A 44 1.72 2.49 -6.46
N LEU A 45 0.47 2.57 -6.02
CA LEU A 45 -0.64 1.76 -6.54
C LEU A 45 -0.88 2.00 -8.03
N ALA A 46 -0.91 3.26 -8.46
CA ALA A 46 -1.04 3.60 -9.88
C ALA A 46 0.10 3.00 -10.70
N ARG A 47 1.32 3.00 -10.16
CA ARG A 47 2.50 2.42 -10.81
C ARG A 47 2.42 0.89 -10.92
N ILE A 48 2.05 0.22 -9.84
CA ILE A 48 1.86 -1.25 -9.81
C ILE A 48 0.74 -1.68 -10.75
N LEU A 49 -0.38 -0.95 -10.76
CA LEU A 49 -1.52 -1.25 -11.63
C LEU A 49 -1.24 -0.99 -13.12
N ALA A 50 -0.31 -0.09 -13.44
CA ALA A 50 0.13 0.17 -14.81
C ALA A 50 1.09 -0.90 -15.35
N GLU A 51 1.72 -1.70 -14.47
CA GLU A 51 2.59 -2.79 -14.90
C GLU A 51 1.77 -4.02 -15.35
N PRO A 52 2.11 -4.60 -16.51
CA PRO A 52 1.47 -5.82 -16.96
C PRO A 52 1.91 -7.00 -16.08
N GLY A 53 0.96 -7.85 -15.72
CA GLY A 53 1.23 -9.07 -14.96
C GLY A 53 0.37 -9.20 -13.71
N GLU A 54 0.74 -10.14 -12.86
CA GLU A 54 0.09 -10.41 -11.58
C GLU A 54 0.54 -9.39 -10.52
N VAL A 55 -0.41 -8.92 -9.73
CA VAL A 55 -0.17 -7.86 -8.72
C VAL A 55 0.87 -8.30 -7.70
N ARG A 56 0.70 -9.49 -7.11
CA ARG A 56 1.62 -10.01 -6.08
C ARG A 56 3.04 -10.10 -6.59
N VAL A 57 3.22 -10.63 -7.81
CA VAL A 57 4.54 -10.71 -8.45
C VAL A 57 5.15 -9.33 -8.64
N THR A 58 4.34 -8.34 -9.05
CA THR A 58 4.80 -6.96 -9.25
C THR A 58 5.21 -6.32 -7.91
N LEU A 59 4.42 -6.50 -6.85
CA LEU A 59 4.75 -6.02 -5.50
C LEU A 59 6.05 -6.63 -4.98
N THR A 60 6.23 -7.95 -5.12
CA THR A 60 7.46 -8.64 -4.74
C THR A 60 8.68 -8.10 -5.48
N ARG A 61 8.59 -7.89 -6.81
CA ARG A 61 9.68 -7.31 -7.60
C ARG A 61 10.04 -5.89 -7.15
N TRP A 62 9.04 -5.08 -6.81
CA TRP A 62 9.27 -3.74 -6.25
C TRP A 62 9.97 -3.79 -4.91
N GLN A 63 9.58 -4.75 -4.06
CA GLN A 63 10.19 -4.96 -2.75
C GLN A 63 11.65 -5.36 -2.90
N GLU A 64 11.94 -6.39 -3.70
CA GLU A 64 13.30 -6.88 -3.97
C GLU A 64 14.20 -5.78 -4.54
N ARG A 65 13.71 -5.03 -5.54
CA ARG A 65 14.46 -3.92 -6.13
C ARG A 65 14.77 -2.82 -5.11
N THR A 66 13.79 -2.48 -4.27
CA THR A 66 13.95 -1.44 -3.25
C THR A 66 14.90 -1.90 -2.13
N GLN A 67 14.80 -3.17 -1.70
CA GLN A 67 15.70 -3.77 -0.72
C GLN A 67 17.14 -3.84 -1.24
N ALA A 68 17.32 -4.29 -2.49
CA ALA A 68 18.63 -4.31 -3.14
C ALA A 68 19.23 -2.91 -3.23
N PHE A 69 18.42 -1.90 -3.59
CA PHE A 69 18.87 -0.51 -3.59
C PHE A 69 19.37 -0.06 -2.20
N VAL A 70 18.59 -0.29 -1.14
CA VAL A 70 18.96 0.08 0.25
C VAL A 70 20.24 -0.63 0.67
N HIS A 71 20.35 -1.92 0.34
CA HIS A 71 21.54 -2.72 0.67
C HIS A 71 22.80 -2.19 -0.02
N HIS A 72 22.71 -1.87 -1.31
CA HIS A 72 23.85 -1.37 -2.09
C HIS A 72 24.13 0.13 -1.89
N ASN A 73 23.16 0.89 -1.39
CA ASN A 73 23.25 2.35 -1.24
C ASN A 73 22.70 2.82 0.13
N PRO A 74 23.32 2.42 1.24
CA PRO A 74 22.82 2.73 2.58
C PRO A 74 22.73 4.23 2.88
N ASP A 75 23.60 5.04 2.27
CA ASP A 75 23.63 6.50 2.44
C ASP A 75 22.63 7.24 1.53
N ARG A 76 21.90 6.54 0.66
CA ARG A 76 20.95 7.15 -0.27
C ARG A 76 19.51 6.84 0.15
N PRO A 77 18.72 7.83 0.58
CA PRO A 77 17.35 7.60 1.05
C PRO A 77 16.35 7.35 -0.10
N SER A 78 16.73 7.69 -1.34
CA SER A 78 15.82 7.66 -2.49
C SER A 78 16.46 7.07 -3.74
N TRP A 79 15.65 6.38 -4.54
CA TRP A 79 16.02 5.89 -5.86
C TRP A 79 15.01 6.35 -6.91
N THR A 80 15.43 6.35 -8.16
CA THR A 80 14.59 6.72 -9.29
C THR A 80 14.27 5.48 -10.11
N ASP A 81 13.00 5.25 -10.42
CA ASP A 81 12.59 4.11 -11.22
C ASP A 81 12.88 4.32 -12.72
N GLY A 82 12.66 3.28 -13.53
CA GLY A 82 12.90 3.33 -14.98
C GLY A 82 12.04 4.35 -15.73
N GLN A 83 11.00 4.90 -15.12
CA GLN A 83 10.17 5.98 -15.68
C GLN A 83 10.49 7.37 -15.11
N GLY A 84 11.59 7.50 -14.35
CA GLY A 84 12.05 8.79 -13.84
C GLY A 84 11.33 9.26 -12.56
N SER A 85 10.49 8.44 -11.94
CA SER A 85 9.86 8.78 -10.66
C SER A 85 10.81 8.47 -9.51
N THR A 86 11.01 9.46 -8.64
CA THR A 86 11.79 9.29 -7.40
C THR A 86 10.93 8.74 -6.27
N TRP A 87 11.50 7.77 -5.55
CA TRP A 87 10.87 7.02 -4.46
C TRP A 87 11.75 7.07 -3.22
N LEU A 88 11.15 7.37 -2.06
CA LEU A 88 11.82 7.19 -0.77
C LEU A 88 11.81 5.70 -0.42
N ALA A 89 13.00 5.11 -0.29
CA ALA A 89 13.14 3.66 -0.18
C ALA A 89 12.43 3.09 1.06
N ALA A 90 12.63 3.71 2.23
CA ALA A 90 11.97 3.31 3.46
C ALA A 90 10.44 3.40 3.39
N GLN A 91 9.93 4.47 2.76
CA GLN A 91 8.49 4.65 2.57
C GLN A 91 7.90 3.59 1.65
N VAL A 92 8.57 3.29 0.53
CA VAL A 92 8.12 2.24 -0.40
C VAL A 92 8.12 0.88 0.27
N LEU A 93 9.15 0.51 1.04
CA LEU A 93 9.18 -0.76 1.76
C LEU A 93 8.04 -0.89 2.77
N ALA A 94 7.76 0.18 3.53
CA ALA A 94 6.65 0.20 4.47
C ALA A 94 5.29 0.02 3.77
N LEU A 95 5.08 0.73 2.65
CA LEU A 95 3.86 0.61 1.85
C LEU A 95 3.70 -0.79 1.23
N LEU A 96 4.77 -1.38 0.70
CA LEU A 96 4.74 -2.72 0.12
C LEU A 96 4.41 -3.78 1.18
N ALA A 97 4.98 -3.66 2.38
CA ALA A 97 4.68 -4.56 3.49
C ALA A 97 3.20 -4.46 3.92
N ASP A 98 2.66 -3.24 4.05
CA ASP A 98 1.24 -3.01 4.34
C ASP A 98 0.32 -3.59 3.24
N LEU A 99 0.68 -3.41 1.97
CA LEU A 99 -0.09 -3.96 0.86
C LEU A 99 -0.07 -5.49 0.83
N HIS A 100 1.09 -6.13 1.06
CA HIS A 100 1.18 -7.58 1.16
C HIS A 100 0.30 -8.12 2.28
N ALA A 101 0.40 -7.54 3.50
CA ALA A 101 -0.40 -7.98 4.64
C ALA A 101 -1.92 -7.86 4.39
N ARG A 102 -2.36 -6.80 3.70
CA ARG A 102 -3.78 -6.63 3.34
C ARG A 102 -4.25 -7.63 2.31
N LEU A 103 -3.43 -7.91 1.31
CA LEU A 103 -3.73 -8.93 0.31
C LEU A 103 -3.81 -10.32 0.94
N GLU A 104 -2.90 -10.65 1.86
CA GLU A 104 -2.95 -11.90 2.62
C GLU A 104 -4.21 -11.99 3.50
N ALA A 105 -4.65 -10.88 4.11
CA ALA A 105 -5.88 -10.84 4.89
C ALA A 105 -7.15 -11.06 4.03
N LEU A 106 -7.12 -10.78 2.73
CA LEU A 106 -8.24 -11.07 1.81
C LEU A 106 -8.36 -12.57 1.50
N ASP A 107 -7.26 -13.31 1.56
CA ASP A 107 -7.25 -14.76 1.33
C ASP A 107 -7.67 -15.56 2.57
N GLN A 108 -7.55 -14.95 3.76
CA GLN A 108 -7.96 -15.63 4.98
C GLN A 108 -9.47 -15.77 5.00
N PRO A 109 -10.01 -17.01 5.15
CA PRO A 109 -11.42 -17.17 5.40
C PRO A 109 -11.72 -16.40 6.69
N VAL A 110 -12.69 -15.49 6.63
CA VAL A 110 -13.26 -14.93 7.85
C VAL A 110 -13.92 -16.11 8.55
N GLU A 111 -13.21 -16.71 9.50
CA GLU A 111 -13.82 -17.60 10.48
C GLU A 111 -14.78 -16.73 11.29
N PHE A 112 -16.00 -16.60 10.78
CA PHE A 112 -17.13 -16.36 11.65
C PHE A 112 -17.15 -17.58 12.55
N ALA A 113 -16.70 -17.38 13.80
CA ALA A 113 -17.14 -18.24 14.87
C ALA A 113 -18.67 -18.14 14.82
N ASP A 114 -19.30 -19.13 14.19
CA ASP A 114 -20.65 -19.54 14.54
C ASP A 114 -20.54 -19.77 16.04
N ASP A 115 -20.95 -18.75 16.80
CA ASP A 115 -21.31 -18.92 18.19
C ASP A 115 -22.49 -19.88 18.12
N GLU A 116 -22.14 -21.18 18.10
CA GLU A 116 -23.01 -22.28 18.45
C GLU A 116 -23.60 -21.90 19.81
N GLY A 117 -24.69 -21.14 19.75
CA GLY A 117 -25.66 -21.02 20.82
C GLY A 117 -26.34 -22.37 20.97
N ASP A 118 -25.55 -23.38 21.32
CA ASP A 118 -26.01 -24.64 21.88
C ASP A 118 -26.59 -24.30 23.25
N ASN A 119 -27.89 -24.06 23.23
CA ASN A 119 -28.85 -24.85 23.99
C ASN A 119 -28.47 -25.07 25.47
N ASP A 120 -29.06 -24.29 26.37
CA ASP A 120 -29.41 -24.81 27.69
C ASP A 120 -30.93 -24.65 27.88
N GLU A 121 -31.54 -25.81 28.09
CA GLU A 121 -32.96 -26.14 28.23
C GLU A 121 -33.57 -25.63 29.55
#